data_AF-A0A6G8CB32-F1
#
_entry.id   AF-A0A6G8CB32-F1
#
_cell.length_a   1.000
_cell.length_b   1.000
_cell.length_c   1.000
_cell.angle_alpha   90.00
_cell.angle_beta   90.00
_cell.angle_gamma   90.00
#
_symmetry.space_group_name_H-M   'P 1'
#
loop_
_entity.id
_entity.type
_entity.pdbx_description
1 polymer ?
#
loop_
_entity_poly.entity_id
_entity_poly.type
_entity_poly.pdbx_seq_one_letter_code
_entity_poly.pdbx_strand_id
1 'polypeptide(L)'
;MAELTAPAAPVSIYAEASPNPESMKFVLNTQFLSEGVSVDYPNLEAAINSPLAQELFNFDYVGRVFIAANFVTITKTTDHQWAHLIPELRSFLKSYVEAGGPVFLVDPAAEQKAAQEVAANGSHSEQDQQTSQKIIDLLENYVRPAVEQDGGNITFKSYQDGIVTVNLQGSCSGCPSATVTLKSGIENLLKRMVPEVKEVVAEGITI
;
A
#
# COMPACT_ATOMS: atom_id res chain seq x y z
N MET A 1 7.63 -22.57 38.93
CA MET A 1 7.61 -21.13 38.62
C MET A 1 6.79 -21.00 37.35
N ALA A 2 5.54 -20.55 37.45
CA ALA A 2 4.72 -20.28 36.28
C ALA A 2 5.15 -18.92 35.74
N GLU A 3 5.68 -18.88 34.51
CA GLU A 3 5.82 -17.63 33.79
C GLU A 3 4.41 -17.06 33.60
N LEU A 4 4.14 -15.93 34.26
CA LEU A 4 2.98 -15.11 33.92
C LEU A 4 3.26 -14.53 32.53
N THR A 5 2.82 -15.23 31.49
CA THR A 5 2.72 -14.66 30.15
C THR A 5 1.78 -13.46 30.28
N ALA A 6 2.30 -12.25 30.04
CA ALA A 6 1.47 -11.06 29.99
C ALA A 6 0.31 -11.31 29.00
N PRO A 7 -0.94 -10.95 29.34
CA PRO A 7 -2.02 -11.05 28.38
C PRO A 7 -1.64 -10.27 27.13
N ALA A 8 -1.81 -10.88 25.95
CA ALA A 8 -1.61 -10.18 24.68
C ALA A 8 -2.38 -8.85 24.73
N ALA A 9 -1.72 -7.76 24.33
CA ALA A 9 -2.33 -6.43 24.38
C ALA A 9 -3.68 -6.46 23.62
N PRO A 10 -4.74 -5.84 24.15
CA PRO A 10 -6.05 -5.91 23.51
C PRO A 10 -5.97 -5.31 22.10
N VAL A 11 -6.36 -6.11 21.09
CA VAL A 11 -6.37 -5.66 19.70
C VAL A 11 -7.64 -4.89 19.43
N SER A 12 -7.49 -3.65 18.98
CA SER A 12 -8.59 -2.84 18.47
C SER A 12 -8.46 -2.68 16.97
N ILE A 13 -9.59 -2.81 16.28
CA ILE A 13 -9.68 -2.65 14.84
C ILE A 13 -10.90 -1.82 14.48
N TYR A 14 -10.74 -0.89 13.55
CA TYR A 14 -11.84 -0.10 12.99
C TYR A 14 -11.69 0.02 11.48
N ALA A 15 -12.80 0.32 10.81
CA ALA A 15 -12.86 0.43 9.36
C ALA A 15 -13.02 1.90 8.96
N GLU A 16 -12.23 2.34 8.00
CA GLU A 16 -12.27 3.66 7.38
C GLU A 16 -12.63 3.51 5.89
N ALA A 17 -13.61 4.28 5.44
CA ALA A 17 -13.93 4.35 4.01
C ALA A 17 -12.77 5.00 3.26
N SER A 18 -12.43 4.44 2.09
CA SER A 18 -11.49 5.04 1.16
C SER A 18 -12.23 5.81 0.06
N PRO A 19 -11.54 6.68 -0.72
CA PRO A 19 -12.11 7.26 -1.93
C PRO A 19 -12.54 6.23 -2.98
N ASN A 20 -12.02 5.00 -2.92
CA ASN A 20 -12.43 3.90 -3.76
C ASN A 20 -13.62 3.16 -3.10
N PRO A 21 -14.83 3.18 -3.69
CA PRO A 21 -16.00 2.52 -3.10
C PRO A 21 -15.84 1.00 -2.97
N GLU A 22 -14.97 0.41 -3.79
CA GLU A 22 -14.66 -1.02 -3.76
C GLU A 22 -13.57 -1.37 -2.75
N SER A 23 -12.95 -0.39 -2.07
CA SER A 23 -11.89 -0.61 -1.08
C SER A 23 -12.25 -0.07 0.31
N MET A 24 -11.96 -0.88 1.33
CA MET A 24 -12.13 -0.53 2.74
C MET A 24 -10.80 -0.68 3.46
N LYS A 25 -10.43 0.32 4.27
CA LYS A 25 -9.21 0.31 5.08
C LYS A 25 -9.55 -0.15 6.49
N PHE A 26 -8.85 -1.15 6.98
CA PHE A 26 -8.98 -1.67 8.34
C PHE A 26 -7.73 -1.30 9.12
N VAL A 27 -7.87 -0.40 10.10
CA VAL A 27 -6.76 0.10 10.90
C VAL A 27 -6.72 -0.60 12.26
N LEU A 28 -5.55 -1.06 12.65
CA LEU A 28 -5.30 -1.75 13.92
C LEU A 28 -4.42 -0.91 14.84
N ASN A 29 -4.51 -1.16 16.14
CA ASN A 29 -3.55 -0.62 17.12
C ASN A 29 -2.24 -1.42 17.20
N THR A 30 -2.08 -2.42 16.33
CA THR A 30 -0.87 -3.25 16.20
C THR A 30 -0.20 -2.93 14.88
N GLN A 31 1.10 -2.65 14.93
CA GLN A 31 1.90 -2.39 13.75
C GLN A 31 2.37 -3.70 13.13
N PHE A 32 2.13 -3.88 11.83
CA PHE A 32 2.60 -5.02 11.05
C PHE A 32 3.95 -4.76 10.39
N LEU A 33 4.12 -3.54 9.87
CA LEU A 33 5.28 -3.12 9.09
C LEU A 33 5.80 -1.78 9.57
N SER A 34 7.08 -1.52 9.34
CA SER A 34 7.66 -0.19 9.52
C SER A 34 7.00 0.83 8.60
N GLU A 35 7.01 2.10 8.98
CA GLU A 35 6.47 3.18 8.14
C GLU A 35 7.13 3.19 6.75
N GLY A 36 6.34 3.45 5.72
CA GLY A 36 6.78 3.42 4.32
C GLY A 36 6.93 2.03 3.70
N VAL A 37 6.89 0.95 4.49
CA VAL A 37 6.91 -0.43 3.97
C VAL A 37 5.48 -0.91 3.73
N SER A 38 5.25 -1.45 2.53
CA SER A 38 3.94 -1.95 2.13
C SER A 38 4.07 -3.14 1.18
N VAL A 39 3.09 -4.04 1.21
CA VAL A 39 2.97 -5.12 0.24
C VAL A 39 1.57 -5.12 -0.35
N ASP A 40 1.51 -5.30 -1.67
CA ASP A 40 0.27 -5.28 -2.44
C ASP A 40 0.06 -6.64 -3.12
N TYR A 41 -1.04 -7.30 -2.77
CA TYR A 41 -1.41 -8.61 -3.28
C TYR A 41 -2.61 -8.47 -4.23
N PRO A 42 -2.39 -8.42 -5.56
CA PRO A 42 -3.46 -8.30 -6.54
C PRO A 42 -4.33 -9.56 -6.67
N ASN A 43 -3.86 -10.70 -6.16
CA ASN A 43 -4.56 -11.99 -6.21
C ASN A 43 -3.93 -12.96 -5.20
N LEU A 44 -4.56 -14.14 -5.06
CA LEU A 44 -4.12 -15.21 -4.17
C LEU A 44 -2.71 -15.74 -4.50
N GLU A 45 -2.34 -15.83 -5.78
CA GLU A 45 -1.04 -16.36 -6.20
C GLU A 45 0.12 -15.46 -5.72
N ALA A 46 -0.09 -14.15 -5.73
CA ALA A 46 0.87 -13.17 -5.21
C ALA A 46 1.02 -13.23 -3.68
N ALA A 47 0.04 -13.78 -2.95
CA ALA A 47 0.00 -13.80 -1.50
C ALA A 47 0.84 -14.91 -0.84
N ILE A 48 1.68 -15.62 -1.59
CA ILE A 48 2.44 -16.79 -1.12
C ILE A 48 3.30 -16.51 0.12
N ASN A 49 3.74 -15.27 0.31
CA ASN A 49 4.59 -14.82 1.41
C ASN A 49 3.80 -14.21 2.58
N SER A 50 2.46 -14.16 2.54
CA SER A 50 1.64 -13.62 3.62
C SER A 50 0.48 -14.55 3.97
N PRO A 51 0.59 -15.32 5.07
CA PRO A 51 -0.48 -16.20 5.53
C PRO A 51 -1.75 -15.40 5.87
N LEU A 52 -1.62 -14.18 6.39
CA LEU A 52 -2.78 -13.29 6.59
C LEU A 52 -3.49 -12.98 5.26
N ALA A 53 -2.75 -12.63 4.22
CA ALA A 53 -3.35 -12.33 2.92
C ALA A 53 -4.00 -13.58 2.30
N GLN A 54 -3.37 -14.76 2.40
CA GLN A 54 -3.95 -16.02 1.93
C GLN A 54 -5.29 -16.31 2.61
N GLU A 55 -5.37 -16.16 3.92
CA GLU A 55 -6.63 -16.34 4.65
C GLU A 55 -7.69 -15.30 4.25
N LEU A 56 -7.29 -14.06 3.98
CA LEU A 56 -8.20 -13.04 3.46
C LEU A 56 -8.74 -13.38 2.06
N PHE A 57 -7.95 -14.05 1.22
CA PHE A 57 -8.40 -14.52 -0.09
C PHE A 57 -9.34 -15.75 -0.03
N ASN A 58 -9.53 -16.37 1.14
CA ASN A 58 -10.54 -17.42 1.32
C ASN A 58 -11.98 -16.84 1.34
N PHE A 59 -12.13 -15.53 1.54
CA PHE A 59 -13.40 -14.84 1.36
C PHE A 59 -13.63 -14.60 -0.13
N ASP A 60 -14.71 -15.14 -0.68
CA ASP A 60 -15.03 -15.12 -2.11
C ASP A 60 -15.17 -13.71 -2.71
N TYR A 61 -15.51 -12.74 -1.86
CA TYR A 61 -15.62 -11.34 -2.22
C TYR A 61 -14.30 -10.56 -2.20
N VAL A 62 -13.18 -11.14 -1.74
CA VAL A 62 -11.89 -10.43 -1.64
C VAL A 62 -11.10 -10.57 -2.93
N GLY A 63 -10.88 -9.43 -3.60
CA GLY A 63 -10.15 -9.37 -4.87
C GLY A 63 -8.71 -8.91 -4.74
N ARG A 64 -8.41 -8.07 -3.75
CA ARG A 64 -7.06 -7.55 -3.50
C ARG A 64 -6.87 -7.28 -2.02
N VAL A 65 -5.66 -7.56 -1.54
CA VAL A 65 -5.23 -7.28 -0.17
C VAL A 65 -3.99 -6.42 -0.23
N PHE A 66 -4.02 -5.28 0.44
CA PHE A 66 -2.88 -4.40 0.60
C PHE A 66 -2.58 -4.24 2.09
N ILE A 67 -1.32 -4.39 2.49
CA ILE A 67 -0.89 -4.32 3.89
C ILE A 67 0.22 -3.27 4.00
N ALA A 68 0.05 -2.30 4.90
CA ALA A 68 1.04 -1.27 5.18
C ALA A 68 0.95 -0.81 6.64
N ALA A 69 2.09 -0.43 7.21
CA ALA A 69 2.18 0.06 8.60
C ALA A 69 1.34 -0.77 9.59
N ASN A 70 0.21 -0.23 10.04
CA ASN A 70 -0.74 -0.83 10.98
C ASN A 70 -2.14 -1.08 10.37
N PHE A 71 -2.28 -1.08 9.05
CA PHE A 71 -3.58 -1.23 8.39
C PHE A 71 -3.54 -2.25 7.25
N VAL A 72 -4.72 -2.80 6.96
CA VAL A 72 -4.98 -3.66 5.81
C VAL A 72 -6.09 -3.01 4.98
N THR A 73 -5.83 -2.75 3.71
CA THR A 73 -6.86 -2.35 2.75
C THR A 73 -7.32 -3.58 1.98
N ILE A 74 -8.63 -3.79 1.94
CA ILE A 74 -9.26 -4.89 1.21
C ILE A 74 -10.08 -4.29 0.08
N THR A 75 -9.89 -4.78 -1.14
CA THR A 75 -10.72 -4.43 -2.30
C THR A 75 -11.58 -5.62 -2.69
N LYS A 76 -12.89 -5.39 -2.90
CA LYS A 76 -13.85 -6.45 -3.21
C LYS A 76 -14.04 -6.69 -4.72
N THR A 77 -14.53 -7.88 -5.10
CA THR A 77 -14.62 -8.30 -6.51
C THR A 77 -15.90 -7.89 -7.25
N THR A 78 -17.10 -7.81 -6.64
CA THR A 78 -18.30 -7.04 -7.10
C THR A 78 -19.49 -7.24 -6.13
N ASP A 79 -20.57 -6.43 -6.26
CA ASP A 79 -21.95 -6.59 -5.73
C ASP A 79 -22.19 -6.75 -4.23
N HIS A 80 -21.16 -6.96 -3.41
CA HIS A 80 -21.29 -7.00 -1.96
C HIS A 80 -21.35 -5.60 -1.35
N GLN A 81 -22.20 -5.44 -0.33
CA GLN A 81 -22.28 -4.20 0.45
C GLN A 81 -21.36 -4.28 1.66
N TRP A 82 -20.50 -3.27 1.83
CA TRP A 82 -19.54 -3.18 2.94
C TRP A 82 -20.18 -3.31 4.32
N ALA A 83 -21.43 -2.86 4.50
CA ALA A 83 -22.16 -2.98 5.74
C ALA A 83 -22.25 -4.44 6.26
N HIS A 84 -22.25 -5.42 5.35
CA HIS A 84 -22.28 -6.85 5.69
C HIS A 84 -20.88 -7.45 5.84
N LEU A 85 -19.90 -6.94 5.10
CA LEU A 85 -18.53 -7.47 5.11
C LEU A 85 -17.70 -6.96 6.30
N ILE A 86 -17.92 -5.72 6.72
CA ILE A 86 -17.13 -5.07 7.79
C ILE A 86 -17.16 -5.88 9.10
N PRO A 87 -18.31 -6.34 9.63
CA PRO A 87 -18.33 -7.09 10.89
C PRO A 87 -17.53 -8.38 10.82
N GLU A 88 -17.64 -9.12 9.71
CA GLU A 88 -16.95 -10.39 9.48
C GLU A 88 -15.43 -10.19 9.37
N LEU A 89 -14.99 -9.29 8.48
CA LEU A 89 -13.58 -8.97 8.28
C LEU A 89 -12.93 -8.41 9.55
N ARG A 90 -13.63 -7.56 10.31
CA ARG A 90 -13.12 -7.05 11.60
C ARG A 90 -12.95 -8.17 12.62
N SER A 91 -13.92 -9.07 12.72
CA SER A 91 -13.84 -10.21 13.63
C SER A 91 -12.68 -11.11 13.25
N PHE A 92 -12.54 -11.44 11.96
CA PHE A 92 -11.46 -12.27 11.45
C PHE A 92 -10.08 -11.64 11.75
N LEU A 93 -9.85 -10.39 11.31
CA LEU A 93 -8.56 -9.71 11.49
C LEU A 93 -8.20 -9.58 12.97
N LYS A 94 -9.18 -9.23 13.82
CA LYS A 94 -8.97 -9.14 15.26
C LYS A 94 -8.54 -10.50 15.82
N SER A 95 -9.30 -11.57 15.56
CA SER A 95 -8.99 -12.90 16.07
C SER A 95 -7.66 -13.44 15.55
N TYR A 96 -7.32 -13.16 14.29
CA TYR A 96 -6.05 -13.57 13.70
C TYR A 96 -4.84 -12.94 14.42
N VAL A 97 -4.91 -11.63 14.66
CA VAL A 97 -3.84 -10.89 15.33
C VAL A 97 -3.76 -11.24 16.83
N GLU A 98 -4.91 -11.41 17.51
CA GLU A 98 -4.94 -11.86 18.91
C GLU A 98 -4.38 -13.27 19.09
N ALA A 99 -4.55 -14.14 18.10
CA ALA A 99 -3.96 -15.48 18.08
C ALA A 99 -2.45 -15.48 17.79
N GLY A 100 -1.86 -14.33 17.44
CA GLY A 100 -0.44 -14.23 17.06
C GLY A 100 -0.12 -14.88 15.71
N GLY A 101 -1.08 -14.89 14.78
CA GLY A 101 -0.89 -15.44 13.44
C GLY A 101 0.22 -14.70 12.66
N PRO A 102 1.06 -15.41 11.87
CA PRO A 102 2.14 -14.80 11.11
C PRO A 102 1.59 -13.95 9.94
N VAL A 103 1.88 -12.65 9.93
CA VAL A 103 1.44 -11.76 8.85
C VAL A 103 2.28 -11.96 7.58
N PHE A 104 3.59 -12.13 7.73
CA PHE A 104 4.53 -12.35 6.63
C PHE A 104 5.47 -13.52 6.95
N LEU A 105 5.89 -14.25 5.93
CA LEU A 105 6.92 -15.30 6.03
C LEU A 105 8.34 -14.75 5.80
N VAL A 106 8.45 -13.63 5.09
CA VAL A 106 9.69 -12.90 4.83
C VAL A 106 9.50 -11.43 5.19
N ASP A 107 10.59 -10.75 5.54
CA ASP A 107 10.56 -9.31 5.82
C ASP A 107 10.48 -8.52 4.51
N PRO A 108 9.34 -7.86 4.21
CA PRO A 108 9.17 -7.12 2.95
C PRO A 108 10.00 -5.85 2.88
N ALA A 109 10.53 -5.35 4.01
CA ALA A 109 11.33 -4.12 4.02
C ALA A 109 12.61 -4.26 3.18
N ALA A 110 13.23 -5.44 3.20
CA ALA A 110 14.45 -5.72 2.43
C ALA A 110 14.19 -5.70 0.91
N GLU A 111 13.08 -6.30 0.47
CA GLU A 111 12.69 -6.35 -0.94
C GLU A 111 12.34 -4.96 -1.48
N GLN A 112 11.58 -4.19 -0.71
CA GLN A 112 11.17 -2.84 -1.13
C GLN A 112 12.37 -1.89 -1.19
N LYS A 113 13.30 -1.97 -0.22
CA LYS A 113 14.53 -1.17 -0.24
C LYS A 113 15.38 -1.49 -1.47
N ALA A 114 15.57 -2.76 -1.78
CA ALA A 114 16.32 -3.17 -2.96
C ALA A 114 15.67 -2.66 -4.26
N ALA A 115 14.34 -2.72 -4.37
CA ALA A 115 13.61 -2.19 -5.51
C ALA A 115 13.77 -0.67 -5.67
N GLN A 116 13.73 0.08 -4.57
CA GLN A 116 13.88 1.54 -4.58
C GLN A 116 15.32 1.96 -4.93
N GLU A 117 16.33 1.25 -4.45
CA GLU A 117 17.74 1.49 -4.83
C GLU A 117 17.97 1.24 -6.32
N VAL A 118 17.37 0.19 -6.89
CA VAL A 118 17.43 -0.07 -8.34
C VAL A 118 16.70 1.02 -9.12
N ALA A 119 15.53 1.46 -8.67
CA ALA A 119 14.77 2.53 -9.31
C ALA A 119 15.53 3.86 -9.31
N ALA A 120 16.13 4.25 -8.17
CA ALA A 120 16.89 5.48 -8.03
C ALA A 120 18.16 5.49 -8.90
N ASN A 121 18.85 4.35 -9.00
CA ASN A 121 20.11 4.21 -9.74
C ASN A 121 19.95 3.75 -11.19
N GLY A 122 18.73 3.43 -11.63
CA GLY A 122 18.44 2.95 -12.99
C GLY A 122 18.61 4.00 -14.10
N SER A 123 18.96 5.24 -13.75
CA SER A 123 19.13 6.36 -14.69
C SER A 123 20.57 6.49 -15.20
N HIS A 124 20.71 7.06 -16.41
CA HIS A 124 21.96 7.01 -17.18
C HIS A 124 22.98 8.10 -16.83
N SER A 125 22.62 9.12 -16.03
CA SER A 125 23.50 10.23 -15.66
C SER A 125 23.43 10.57 -14.16
N GLU A 126 24.51 11.13 -13.60
CA GLU A 126 24.55 11.58 -12.21
C GLU A 126 23.48 12.66 -11.92
N GLN A 127 23.17 13.49 -12.92
CA GLN A 127 22.13 14.50 -12.80
C GLN A 127 20.73 13.86 -12.68
N ASP A 128 20.44 12.84 -13.49
CA ASP A 128 19.15 12.13 -13.42
C ASP A 128 18.99 11.37 -12.10
N GLN A 129 20.08 10.85 -11.53
CA GLN A 129 20.07 10.22 -10.21
C GLN A 129 19.72 11.23 -9.10
N GLN A 130 20.31 12.43 -9.16
CA GLN A 130 19.97 13.52 -8.23
C GLN A 130 18.51 13.96 -8.38
N THR A 131 18.02 14.09 -9.61
CA THR A 131 16.62 14.39 -9.88
C THR A 131 15.70 13.29 -9.36
N SER A 132 16.06 12.02 -9.57
CA SER A 132 15.31 10.85 -9.07
C SER A 132 15.21 10.87 -7.55
N GLN A 133 16.32 11.12 -6.85
CA GLN A 133 16.31 11.21 -5.39
C GLN A 133 15.41 12.36 -4.89
N LYS A 134 15.49 13.53 -5.54
CA LYS A 134 14.62 14.66 -5.21
C LYS A 134 13.14 14.35 -5.43
N ILE A 135 12.80 13.62 -6.49
CA ILE A 135 11.44 13.16 -6.75
C ILE A 135 10.99 12.18 -5.67
N ILE A 136 11.83 11.20 -5.32
CA ILE A 136 11.58 10.24 -4.24
C ILE A 136 11.24 11.01 -2.96
N ASP A 137 12.11 11.91 -2.52
CA ASP A 137 11.90 12.68 -1.29
C ASP A 137 10.59 13.49 -1.32
N LEU A 138 10.21 14.04 -2.48
CA LEU A 138 8.94 14.77 -2.62
C LEU A 138 7.72 13.85 -2.49
N LEU A 139 7.76 12.68 -3.14
CA LEU A 139 6.70 11.69 -3.03
C LEU A 139 6.56 11.20 -1.59
N GLU A 140 7.69 10.90 -0.95
CA GLU A 140 7.78 10.39 0.41
C GLU A 140 7.20 11.35 1.46
N ASN A 141 7.51 12.64 1.34
CA ASN A 141 7.19 13.63 2.37
C ASN A 141 5.86 14.35 2.14
N TYR A 142 5.38 14.44 0.89
CA TYR A 142 4.20 15.25 0.55
C TYR A 142 3.05 14.48 -0.07
N VAL A 143 3.30 13.34 -0.72
CA VAL A 143 2.25 12.59 -1.44
C VAL A 143 1.85 11.34 -0.66
N ARG A 144 2.82 10.51 -0.29
CA ARG A 144 2.61 9.24 0.41
C ARG A 144 1.72 9.37 1.65
N PRO A 145 1.86 10.39 2.54
CA PRO A 145 1.00 10.51 3.70
C PRO A 145 -0.50 10.63 3.36
N ALA A 146 -0.83 11.35 2.29
CA ALA A 146 -2.21 11.47 1.83
C ALA A 146 -2.72 10.15 1.20
N VAL A 147 -1.86 9.46 0.46
CA VAL A 147 -2.19 8.19 -0.18
C VAL A 147 -2.39 7.07 0.86
N GLU A 148 -1.55 7.02 1.91
CA GLU A 148 -1.72 6.09 3.04
C GLU A 148 -2.96 6.40 3.87
N GLN A 149 -3.30 7.68 4.02
CA GLN A 149 -4.56 8.08 4.63
C GLN A 149 -5.75 7.47 3.87
N ASP A 150 -5.72 7.52 2.53
CA ASP A 150 -6.72 6.91 1.63
C ASP A 150 -6.62 5.36 1.53
N GLY A 151 -5.66 4.74 2.21
CA GLY A 151 -5.49 3.28 2.26
C GLY A 151 -4.74 2.69 1.07
N GLY A 152 -3.89 3.46 0.40
CA GLY A 152 -2.98 2.99 -0.63
C GLY A 152 -1.51 3.25 -0.27
N ASN A 153 -0.65 3.10 -1.27
CA ASN A 153 0.72 3.63 -1.25
C ASN A 153 1.13 4.08 -2.65
N ILE A 154 2.19 4.89 -2.72
CA ILE A 154 2.83 5.34 -3.94
C ILE A 154 4.34 5.09 -3.84
N THR A 155 4.90 4.45 -4.85
CA THR A 155 6.34 4.22 -4.95
C THR A 155 6.89 4.77 -6.26
N PHE A 156 8.12 5.28 -6.20
CA PHE A 156 8.85 5.71 -7.39
C PHE A 156 9.34 4.49 -8.18
N LYS A 157 9.11 4.49 -9.50
CA LYS A 157 9.58 3.42 -10.39
C LYS A 157 10.76 3.85 -11.24
N SER A 158 10.67 5.01 -11.90
CA SER A 158 11.75 5.49 -12.77
C SER A 158 11.60 6.97 -13.12
N TYR A 159 12.70 7.57 -13.58
CA TYR A 159 12.73 8.89 -14.18
C TYR A 159 13.59 8.85 -15.46
N GLN A 160 13.02 9.26 -16.59
CA GLN A 160 13.73 9.31 -17.87
C GLN A 160 13.15 10.41 -18.77
N ASP A 161 14.02 11.25 -19.34
CA ASP A 161 13.67 12.31 -20.30
C ASP A 161 12.60 13.33 -19.83
N GLY A 162 12.47 13.50 -18.51
CA GLY A 162 11.45 14.34 -17.87
C GLY A 162 10.16 13.60 -17.54
N ILE A 163 10.07 12.29 -17.78
CA ILE A 163 8.91 11.45 -17.47
C ILE A 163 9.18 10.71 -16.16
N VAL A 164 8.31 10.92 -15.17
CA VAL A 164 8.34 10.22 -13.88
C VAL A 164 7.34 9.09 -13.92
N THR A 165 7.78 7.85 -13.69
CA THR A 165 6.87 6.72 -13.53
C THR A 165 6.72 6.39 -12.05
N VAL A 166 5.48 6.29 -11.58
CA VAL A 166 5.13 5.89 -10.20
C VAL A 166 4.23 4.66 -10.22
N ASN A 167 4.33 3.84 -9.19
CA ASN A 167 3.42 2.71 -8.96
C ASN A 167 2.40 3.10 -7.88
N LEU A 168 1.11 2.91 -8.17
CA LEU A 168 0.02 3.11 -7.22
C LEU A 168 -0.47 1.76 -6.70
N GLN A 169 -0.57 1.64 -5.37
CA GLN A 169 -0.91 0.41 -4.66
C GLN A 169 -2.15 0.59 -3.78
N GLY A 170 -2.77 -0.53 -3.38
CA GLY A 170 -3.94 -0.54 -2.49
C GLY A 170 -5.16 0.17 -3.09
N SER A 171 -5.87 0.99 -2.30
CA SER A 171 -7.10 1.68 -2.73
C SER A 171 -6.92 2.54 -3.98
N CYS A 172 -5.70 3.02 -4.24
CA CYS A 172 -5.38 3.93 -5.34
C CYS A 172 -5.10 3.19 -6.66
N SER A 173 -4.98 1.87 -6.63
CA SER A 173 -4.80 1.03 -7.82
C SER A 173 -6.17 0.61 -8.39
N GLY A 174 -6.32 0.65 -9.72
CA GLY A 174 -7.46 0.06 -10.41
C GLY A 174 -8.76 0.86 -10.44
N CYS A 175 -8.80 2.06 -9.82
CA CYS A 175 -9.96 2.96 -9.90
C CYS A 175 -9.68 4.14 -10.85
N PRO A 176 -10.31 4.20 -12.04
CA PRO A 176 -10.01 5.22 -13.05
C PRO A 176 -10.16 6.66 -12.55
N SER A 177 -11.16 6.92 -11.70
CA SER A 177 -11.40 8.25 -11.16
C SER A 177 -10.36 8.67 -10.12
N ALA A 178 -9.96 7.74 -9.23
CA ALA A 178 -8.93 7.99 -8.21
C ALA A 178 -7.55 8.18 -8.86
N THR A 179 -7.21 7.34 -9.85
CA THR A 179 -5.93 7.41 -10.55
C THR A 179 -5.75 8.73 -11.30
N VAL A 180 -6.79 9.25 -11.97
CA VAL A 180 -6.68 10.51 -12.75
C VAL A 180 -6.44 11.72 -11.85
N THR A 181 -7.22 11.86 -10.77
CA THR A 181 -7.10 13.00 -9.84
C THR A 181 -5.76 12.95 -9.12
N LEU A 182 -5.37 11.78 -8.61
CA LEU A 182 -4.11 11.62 -7.89
C LEU A 182 -2.91 11.87 -8.81
N LYS A 183 -2.90 11.30 -10.01
CA LYS A 183 -1.89 11.57 -11.05
C LYS A 183 -1.74 13.07 -11.29
N SER A 184 -2.85 13.77 -11.49
CA SER A 184 -2.84 15.22 -11.77
C SER A 184 -2.28 16.02 -10.59
N GLY A 185 -2.61 15.64 -9.36
CA GLY A 185 -2.06 16.25 -8.15
C GLY A 185 -0.54 16.08 -8.03
N ILE A 186 -0.06 14.85 -8.26
CA ILE A 186 1.36 14.51 -8.24
C ILE A 186 2.11 15.27 -9.33
N GLU A 187 1.60 15.27 -10.55
CA GLU A 187 2.23 15.95 -11.68
C GLU A 187 2.39 17.45 -11.44
N ASN A 188 1.34 18.11 -10.92
CA ASN A 188 1.40 19.53 -10.59
C ASN A 188 2.42 19.83 -9.48
N LEU A 189 2.50 18.99 -8.45
CA LEU A 189 3.49 19.12 -7.39
C LEU A 189 4.91 18.98 -7.94
N LEU A 190 5.17 17.90 -8.69
CA LEU A 190 6.50 17.61 -9.21
C LEU A 190 6.96 18.66 -10.21
N LYS A 191 6.12 19.10 -11.15
CA LYS A 191 6.45 20.20 -12.09
C LYS A 191 6.83 21.50 -11.38
N ARG A 192 6.18 21.80 -10.25
CA ARG A 192 6.46 23.01 -9.46
C ARG A 192 7.79 22.92 -8.69
N MET A 193 8.12 21.74 -8.16
CA MET A 193 9.27 21.53 -7.28
C MET A 193 10.53 21.05 -8.04
N VAL A 194 10.34 20.45 -9.21
CA VAL A 194 11.35 19.84 -10.09
C VAL A 194 11.03 20.25 -11.53
N PRO A 195 11.51 21.42 -11.99
CA PRO A 195 11.20 21.96 -13.34
C PRO A 195 11.58 21.03 -14.51
N GLU A 196 12.44 20.05 -14.28
CA GLU A 196 12.85 19.03 -15.23
C GLU A 196 11.73 18.01 -15.55
N VAL A 197 10.75 17.87 -14.65
CA VAL A 197 9.60 16.98 -14.84
C VAL A 197 8.63 17.57 -15.86
N LYS A 198 8.31 16.80 -16.89
CA LYS A 198 7.37 17.14 -17.98
C LYS A 198 6.06 16.37 -17.87
N GLU A 199 6.11 15.15 -17.35
CA GLU A 199 4.94 14.26 -17.27
C GLU A 199 5.12 13.26 -16.11
N VAL A 200 4.00 12.88 -15.50
CA VAL A 200 3.93 11.73 -14.59
C VAL A 200 3.12 10.62 -15.25
N VAL A 201 3.60 9.39 -15.21
CA VAL A 201 2.87 8.19 -15.59
C VAL A 201 2.60 7.38 -14.33
N ALA A 202 1.34 7.07 -14.07
CA ALA A 202 0.94 6.19 -12.99
C ALA A 202 0.69 4.80 -13.56
N GLU A 203 1.46 3.83 -13.09
CA GLU A 203 1.17 2.42 -13.32
C GLU A 203 0.37 1.89 -12.11
N GLY A 204 -0.80 1.32 -12.39
CA GLY A 204 -1.48 0.46 -11.44
C GLY A 204 -1.39 -0.98 -11.92
N ILE A 205 -1.35 -1.93 -11.00
CA ILE A 205 -1.62 -3.33 -11.36
C ILE A 205 -3.09 -3.36 -11.77
N THR A 206 -3.32 -3.49 -13.08
CA THR A 206 -4.65 -3.59 -13.68
C THR A 206 -5.22 -4.94 -13.25
N ILE A 207 -6.37 -4.89 -12.59
CA ILE A 207 -7.14 -6.08 -12.18
C ILE A 207 -7.77 -6.71 -13.41
#